data_AF-A0A497PQB8-F1
#
_entry.id   AF-A0A497PQB8-F1
#
_cell.length_a   1.000
_cell.length_b   1.000
_cell.length_c   1.000
_cell.angle_alpha   90.00
_cell.angle_beta   90.00
_cell.angle_gamma   90.00
#
_symmetry.space_group_name_H-M   'P 1'
#
loop_
_entity.id
_entity.type
_entity.pdbx_description
1 polymer ?
#
loop_
_entity_poly.entity_id
_entity_poly.type
_entity_poly.pdbx_seq_one_letter_code
_entity_poly.pdbx_strand_id
1 'polypeptide(L)' 'MAVIKTPVVIINLKTYPQATGEKAVLLAQTCERVSKQYDVPIVVAPQIPDVYRVSKAV' A
#
# COMPACT_ATOMS: atom_id res chain seq x y z
N MET A 1 -11.70 -15.90 5.05
CA MET A 1 -11.37 -14.68 4.27
C MET A 1 -11.20 -13.54 5.25
N ALA A 2 -10.12 -12.76 5.15
CA ALA A 2 -10.00 -11.54 5.93
C ALA A 2 -11.02 -10.52 5.40
N VAL A 3 -11.88 -10.01 6.29
CA VAL A 3 -12.86 -8.97 5.95
C VAL A 3 -12.19 -7.63 6.13
N ILE A 4 -12.17 -6.81 5.06
CA ILE A 4 -11.66 -5.44 5.14
C ILE A 4 -12.79 -4.55 5.68
N LYS A 5 -12.56 -3.89 6.82
CA LYS A 5 -13.53 -2.98 7.43
C LYS A 5 -13.77 -1.78 6.51
N THR A 6 -15.03 -1.41 6.32
CA THR A 6 -15.41 -0.19 5.59
C THR A 6 -15.65 0.97 6.55
N PRO A 7 -15.40 2.23 6.14
CA PRO A 7 -14.92 2.66 4.83
C PRO A 7 -13.44 2.30 4.59
N VAL A 8 -13.05 2.08 3.33
CA VAL A 8 -11.69 1.65 2.92
C VAL A 8 -11.16 2.54 1.79
N VAL A 9 -9.85 2.81 1.81
CA VAL A 9 -9.13 3.43 0.69
C VAL A 9 -8.28 2.37 -0.01
N ILE A 10 -8.47 2.21 -1.32
CA ILE A 10 -7.68 1.27 -2.14
C ILE A 10 -6.87 2.06 -3.15
N ILE A 11 -5.56 1.87 -3.16
CA ILE A 11 -4.61 2.61 -4.01
C ILE A 11 -3.95 1.62 -4.98
N ASN A 12 -4.24 1.77 -6.26
CA ASN A 12 -3.59 1.01 -7.32
C ASN A 12 -2.36 1.77 -7.84
N LEU A 13 -1.17 1.23 -7.56
CA LEU A 13 0.12 1.85 -7.92
C LEU A 13 0.43 1.70 -9.42
N LYS A 14 -0.28 0.80 -10.11
CA LYS A 14 -0.08 0.44 -11.52
C LYS A 14 1.41 0.18 -11.79
N THR A 15 1.98 0.83 -12.79
CA THR A 15 3.41 0.76 -13.13
C THR A 15 4.01 2.17 -13.27
N TYR A 16 3.46 3.14 -12.54
CA TYR A 16 3.95 4.51 -12.61
C TYR A 16 5.40 4.60 -12.10
N PRO A 17 6.29 5.37 -12.74
CA PRO A 17 7.66 5.56 -12.28
C PRO A 17 7.77 6.16 -10.86
N GLN A 18 6.69 6.76 -10.36
CA GLN A 18 6.55 7.31 -9.02
C GLN A 18 6.13 6.26 -7.98
N ALA A 19 5.69 5.07 -8.41
CA ALA A 19 5.13 4.02 -7.57
C ALA A 19 5.71 2.64 -7.91
N THR A 20 6.99 2.61 -8.30
CA THR A 20 7.76 1.43 -8.70
C THR A 20 9.01 1.30 -7.83
N GLY A 21 9.36 0.07 -7.44
CA GLY A 21 10.56 -0.24 -6.66
C GLY A 21 10.56 0.42 -5.30
N GLU A 22 11.66 1.07 -4.94
CA GLU A 22 11.80 1.78 -3.65
C GLU A 22 10.70 2.83 -3.43
N LYS A 23 10.19 3.44 -4.51
CA LYS A 23 9.10 4.41 -4.38
C LYS A 23 7.76 3.74 -4.04
N ALA A 24 7.54 2.50 -4.48
CA ALA A 24 6.38 1.72 -4.06
C ALA A 24 6.43 1.42 -2.56
N VAL A 25 7.63 1.10 -2.03
CA VAL A 25 7.86 0.88 -0.61
C VAL A 25 7.61 2.15 0.20
N LEU A 26 8.18 3.29 -0.23
CA LEU A 26 7.96 4.58 0.43
C LEU A 26 6.48 4.99 0.46
N LEU A 27 5.76 4.75 -0.64
CA LEU A 27 4.33 5.02 -0.72
C LEU A 27 3.54 4.10 0.22
N ALA A 28 3.87 2.81 0.27
CA ALA A 28 3.23 1.85 1.18
C ALA A 28 3.43 2.21 2.65
N GLN A 29 4.65 2.57 3.06
CA GLN A 29 4.95 3.03 4.43
C GLN A 29 4.20 4.32 4.78
N THR A 30 4.02 5.21 3.79
CA THR A 30 3.21 6.41 3.98
C THR A 30 1.75 6.06 4.18
N CYS A 31 1.21 5.12 3.39
CA CYS A 31 -0.15 4.62 3.56
C CYS A 31 -0.34 3.95 4.93
N GLU A 32 0.63 3.16 5.39
CA GLU A 32 0.58 2.50 6.70
C GLU A 32 0.52 3.52 7.85
N ARG A 33 1.37 4.55 7.82
CA ARG A 33 1.36 5.64 8.82
C ARG A 33 0.02 6.37 8.86
N VAL A 34 -0.54 6.71 7.69
CA VAL A 34 -1.85 7.36 7.59
C VAL A 34 -2.96 6.43 8.08
N SER A 35 -2.93 5.15 7.71
CA SER A 35 -3.92 4.16 8.16
C SER A 35 -3.96 4.06 9.69
N LYS A 36 -2.79 3.99 10.34
CA LYS A 36 -2.66 3.99 11.81
C LYS A 36 -3.13 5.30 12.45
N GLN A 37 -2.81 6.44 11.83
CA GLN A 37 -3.17 7.75 12.37
C GLN A 37 -4.68 8.01 12.38
N TYR A 38 -5.39 7.55 11.35
CA TYR A 38 -6.82 7.85 11.16
C TYR A 38 -7.76 6.68 11.48
N ASP A 39 -7.23 5.51 11.86
CA ASP A 39 -8.00 4.25 12.04
C ASP A 39 -8.88 3.91 10.82
N VAL A 40 -8.36 4.17 9.61
CA VAL A 40 -9.01 3.86 8.35
C VAL A 40 -8.18 2.82 7.59
N PRO A 41 -8.76 1.68 7.18
CA PRO A 41 -8.06 0.69 6.36
C PRO A 41 -7.59 1.28 5.02
N ILE A 42 -6.29 1.12 4.72
CA ILE A 42 -5.69 1.48 3.43
C ILE A 42 -5.04 0.24 2.82
N VAL A 43 -5.42 -0.08 1.58
CA VAL A 43 -4.85 -1.18 0.81
C VAL A 43 -4.03 -0.63 -0.33
N VAL A 44 -2.81 -1.12 -0.50
CA VAL A 44 -1.94 -0.79 -1.64
C VAL A 44 -1.82 -1.99 -2.58
N ALA A 45 -1.98 -1.74 -3.88
CA ALA A 45 -1.79 -2.73 -4.93
C ALA A 45 -0.54 -2.36 -5.78
N PRO A 46 0.66 -2.81 -5.38
CA PRO A 46 1.90 -2.61 -6.15
C PRO A 46 1.90 -3.45 -7.44
N GLN A 47 2.80 -3.14 -8.37
CA GLN A 47 3.09 -4.06 -9.48
C GLN A 47 3.64 -5.39 -8.96
N ILE A 48 3.47 -6.46 -9.75
CA ILE A 48 3.81 -7.82 -9.35
C ILE A 48 5.26 -7.96 -8.83
N PRO A 49 6.30 -7.40 -9.48
CA PRO A 49 7.68 -7.51 -8.97
C PRO A 49 7.91 -6.81 -7.62
N ASP A 50 7.06 -5.86 -7.26
CA ASP A 50 7.17 -5.07 -6.03
C ASP A 50 6.41 -5.69 -4.84
N VAL A 51 5.62 -6.74 -5.06
CA VAL A 51 4.80 -7.36 -3.98
C VAL A 51 5.69 -7.83 -2.81
N TYR A 52 6.78 -8.55 -3.09
CA TYR A 52 7.69 -9.05 -2.05
C TYR A 52 8.33 -7.91 -1.24
N ARG A 53 8.86 -6.88 -1.91
CA ARG A 53 9.54 -5.76 -1.22
C ARG A 53 8.57 -4.91 -0.40
N VAL A 54 7.35 -4.68 -0.91
CA VAL A 54 6.32 -3.93 -0.19
C VAL A 54 5.85 -4.72 1.03
N SER A 55 5.46 -5.98 0.87
CA SER A 55 4.96 -6.82 1.98
C SER A 55 6.00 -7.12 3.05
N LYS A 56 7.29 -7.07 2.74
CA LYS A 56 8.36 -7.22 3.74
C LYS A 56 8.59 -5.94 4.56
N ALA A 57 8.12 -4.78 4.07
CA ALA A 57 8.41 -3.48 4.63
C ALA A 57 7.27 -2.88 5.46
N VAL A 58 6.03 -3.34 5.28
CA VAL A 58 4.82 -2.92 6.00
C VAL A 58 3.99 -4.12 6.44
#